data_AF-A0A7Y5DQL5-F1
#
_entry.id   AF-A0A7Y5DQL5-F1
#
_cell.length_a   1.000
_cell.length_b   1.000
_cell.length_c   1.000
_cell.angle_alpha   90.00
_cell.angle_beta   90.00
_cell.angle_gamma   90.00
#
_symmetry.space_group_name_H-M   'P 1'
#
loop_
_entity.id
_entity.type
_entity.pdbx_description
1 polymer ?
#
loop_
_entity_poly.entity_id
_entity_poly.type
_entity_poly.pdbx_seq_one_letter_code
_entity_poly.pdbx_strand_id
1 'polypeptide(L)'
;MKTVTIFFHGTLHDNTAENNLITILSKNTNGLKLSIPGIATEKNKSLIKKYSTGLEGALKKIGAVAYAGNDIFQTAFVAYKLTTDSFLEDTTFNLVGWSRGAITCTVCANILEKEYKEKNVNIKINLILIDPCNGPLESYYTLNTTCVKNVLEILMINETALHFPVSYISNTSSFVSFQREFLPGVHGSAVDRKNKQYGFMFPILGHLCTKFLNGNGVQIAISPLDDKIVIESFSKYIVERFKIGKKLVCDRKEIVNLYNIEMNNRGYMDYFVSKIHLIAFNNLCPNISKVIFSFKIGGNKNNDCVDIVQKDKCHLWGITNLKNSLKCIGIPTEKI
;
A
#
# COMPACT_ATOMS: atom_id res chain seq x y z
N MET A 1 14.86 1.01 21.97
CA MET A 1 14.99 0.67 20.53
C MET A 1 14.78 1.94 19.73
N LYS A 2 15.79 2.37 18.97
CA LYS A 2 15.70 3.57 18.13
C LYS A 2 14.76 3.32 16.95
N THR A 3 14.13 4.37 16.43
CA THR A 3 13.24 4.24 15.27
C THR A 3 13.74 5.12 14.13
N VAL A 4 13.96 4.50 12.96
CA VAL A 4 14.38 5.16 11.72
C VAL A 4 13.32 4.93 10.67
N THR A 5 12.89 5.99 9.98
CA THR A 5 11.95 5.87 8.86
C THR A 5 12.61 6.28 7.56
N ILE A 6 12.59 5.41 6.56
CA ILE A 6 13.21 5.65 5.26
C ILE A 6 12.12 5.66 4.19
N PHE A 7 12.05 6.74 3.44
CA PHE A 7 11.09 6.98 2.38
C PHE A 7 11.77 6.85 1.02
N PHE A 8 11.35 5.88 0.20
CA PHE A 8 11.86 5.64 -1.15
C PHE A 8 10.85 6.10 -2.19
N HIS A 9 11.24 7.11 -2.98
CA HIS A 9 10.39 7.62 -4.05
C HIS A 9 10.39 6.70 -5.28
N GLY A 10 9.33 6.78 -6.08
CA GLY A 10 9.21 6.04 -7.34
C GLY A 10 10.14 6.58 -8.43
N THR A 11 10.29 5.83 -9.52
CA THR A 11 11.17 6.18 -10.65
C THR A 11 10.89 7.60 -11.16
N LEU A 12 11.94 8.41 -11.36
CA LEU A 12 11.87 9.81 -11.79
C LEU A 12 11.19 10.78 -10.80
N HIS A 13 10.81 10.34 -9.60
CA HIS A 13 10.23 11.20 -8.57
C HIS A 13 11.24 11.49 -7.45
N ASP A 14 11.19 12.71 -6.92
CA ASP A 14 11.99 13.09 -5.77
C ASP A 14 11.13 13.79 -4.69
N ASN A 15 11.81 14.16 -3.60
CA ASN A 15 11.21 14.79 -2.44
C ASN A 15 10.74 16.25 -2.64
N THR A 16 10.80 16.80 -3.85
CA THR A 16 10.31 18.16 -4.15
C THR A 16 8.86 18.17 -4.60
N ALA A 17 8.32 17.04 -5.03
CA ALA A 17 6.94 16.94 -5.44
C ALA A 17 6.01 17.04 -4.22
N GLU A 18 5.53 18.25 -3.92
CA GLU A 18 4.70 18.51 -2.72
C GLU A 18 3.35 17.81 -2.72
N ASN A 19 2.88 17.38 -3.90
CA ASN A 19 1.64 16.63 -4.06
C ASN A 19 1.84 15.11 -3.98
N ASN A 20 3.09 14.66 -3.80
CA ASN A 20 3.42 13.24 -3.70
C ASN A 20 3.23 12.74 -2.26
N LEU A 21 2.54 11.60 -2.10
CA LEU A 21 2.27 11.00 -0.79
C LEU A 21 3.55 10.70 0.00
N ILE A 22 4.59 10.16 -0.64
CA ILE A 22 5.87 9.85 0.00
C ILE A 22 6.52 11.12 0.54
N THR A 23 6.49 12.22 -0.24
CA THR A 23 6.95 13.55 0.21
C THR A 23 6.15 14.03 1.41
N ILE A 24 4.82 13.94 1.35
CA ILE A 24 3.92 14.42 2.41
C ILE A 24 4.15 13.62 3.71
N LEU A 25 4.20 12.29 3.64
CA LEU A 25 4.48 11.44 4.80
C LEU A 25 5.86 11.79 5.40
N SER A 26 6.88 11.92 4.55
CA SER A 26 8.23 12.28 5.00
C SER A 26 8.26 13.64 5.70
N LYS A 27 7.65 14.68 5.12
CA LYS A 27 7.60 16.02 5.73
C LYS A 27 6.91 16.00 7.11
N ASN A 28 5.83 15.22 7.25
CA ASN A 28 5.03 15.14 8.48
C ASN A 28 5.50 14.08 9.49
N THR A 29 6.60 13.38 9.23
CA THR A 29 7.16 12.40 10.18
C THR A 29 8.01 13.09 11.24
N ASN A 30 7.72 12.83 12.52
CA ASN A 30 8.60 13.25 13.61
C ASN A 30 9.71 12.21 13.84
N GLY A 31 10.85 12.68 14.35
CA GLY A 31 12.00 11.84 14.64
C GLY A 31 12.92 11.63 13.43
N LEU A 32 13.73 10.58 13.53
CA LEU A 32 14.78 10.33 12.54
C LEU A 32 14.19 9.74 11.26
N LYS A 33 14.40 10.46 10.17
CA LYS A 33 13.89 10.10 8.85
C LYS A 33 14.89 10.39 7.75
N LEU A 34 14.83 9.58 6.70
CA LEU A 34 15.54 9.80 5.45
C LEU A 34 14.55 9.77 4.29
N SER A 35 14.72 10.67 3.33
CA SER A 35 13.95 10.66 2.08
C SER A 35 14.91 10.46 0.93
N ILE A 36 14.84 9.29 0.31
CA ILE A 36 15.71 8.84 -0.77
C ILE A 36 15.03 9.14 -2.11
N PRO A 37 15.61 10.01 -2.96
CA PRO A 37 15.08 10.29 -4.29
C PRO A 37 14.97 9.01 -5.12
N GLY A 38 13.98 8.97 -5.98
CA GLY A 38 13.69 7.81 -6.79
C GLY A 38 14.77 7.57 -7.85
N ILE A 39 14.76 6.35 -8.35
CA ILE A 39 15.70 5.88 -9.37
C ILE A 39 15.65 6.77 -10.61
N ALA A 40 16.80 6.91 -11.27
CA ALA A 40 17.02 7.73 -12.46
C ALA A 40 16.80 9.25 -12.29
N THR A 41 16.59 9.75 -11.07
CA THR A 41 16.64 11.21 -10.80
C THR A 41 18.08 11.70 -10.70
N GLU A 42 18.35 12.94 -11.09
CA GLU A 42 19.69 13.54 -10.97
C GLU A 42 20.19 13.58 -9.51
N LYS A 43 19.28 13.79 -8.55
CA LYS A 43 19.62 13.72 -7.13
C LYS A 43 20.03 12.31 -6.71
N ASN A 44 19.32 11.28 -7.16
CA ASN A 44 19.68 9.89 -6.87
C ASN A 44 21.05 9.55 -7.47
N LYS A 45 21.30 9.91 -8.73
CA LYS A 45 22.61 9.73 -9.39
C LYS A 45 23.74 10.43 -8.62
N SER A 46 23.51 11.66 -8.17
CA SER A 46 24.46 12.43 -7.36
C SER A 46 24.75 11.76 -6.02
N LEU A 47 23.72 11.26 -5.33
CA LEU A 47 23.88 10.50 -4.09
C LEU A 47 24.66 9.22 -4.32
N ILE A 48 24.29 8.42 -5.32
CA ILE A 48 25.02 7.20 -5.67
C ILE A 48 26.49 7.53 -5.93
N LYS A 49 26.79 8.55 -6.75
CA LYS A 49 28.18 8.97 -7.02
C LYS A 49 28.91 9.43 -5.76
N LYS A 50 28.25 10.12 -4.84
CA LYS A 50 28.85 10.58 -3.57
C LYS A 50 29.26 9.41 -2.68
N TYR A 51 28.48 8.32 -2.70
CA TYR A 51 28.69 7.16 -1.85
C TYR A 51 29.24 5.95 -2.62
N SER A 52 29.57 6.09 -3.91
CA SER A 52 29.97 4.98 -4.80
C SER A 52 31.34 4.41 -4.50
N THR A 53 32.20 5.15 -3.79
CA THR A 53 33.52 4.66 -3.39
C THR A 53 33.35 3.48 -2.41
N GLY A 54 33.53 2.25 -2.91
CA GLY A 54 33.32 1.01 -2.15
C GLY A 54 31.99 0.29 -2.41
N LEU A 55 31.10 0.83 -3.24
CA LEU A 55 29.83 0.16 -3.58
C LEU A 55 30.06 -1.13 -4.36
N GLU A 56 30.95 -1.15 -5.35
CA GLU A 56 31.18 -2.36 -6.17
C GLU A 56 31.59 -3.58 -5.35
N GLY A 57 32.48 -3.40 -4.36
CA GLY A 57 32.92 -4.48 -3.49
C GLY A 57 31.81 -4.98 -2.56
N ALA A 58 30.99 -4.07 -2.02
CA ALA A 58 29.87 -4.43 -1.16
C ALA A 58 28.71 -5.05 -1.93
N LEU A 59 28.37 -4.50 -3.10
CA LEU A 59 27.41 -5.07 -4.06
C LEU A 59 27.84 -6.47 -4.47
N LYS A 60 29.13 -6.71 -4.72
CA LYS A 60 29.68 -8.05 -5.03
C LYS A 60 29.49 -9.03 -3.87
N LYS A 61 29.72 -8.59 -2.63
CA LYS A 61 29.53 -9.42 -1.42
C LYS A 61 28.06 -9.81 -1.18
N ILE A 62 27.10 -9.00 -1.63
CA ILE A 62 25.67 -9.31 -1.54
C ILE A 62 25.12 -9.96 -2.83
N GLY A 63 25.99 -10.31 -3.79
CA GLY A 63 25.61 -10.98 -5.03
C GLY A 63 25.02 -10.07 -6.10
N ALA A 64 25.00 -8.75 -5.90
CA ALA A 64 24.30 -7.79 -6.76
C ALA A 64 24.98 -7.51 -8.12
N VAL A 65 26.21 -7.97 -8.37
CA VAL A 65 26.99 -7.64 -9.59
C VAL A 65 26.47 -8.35 -10.86
N ALA A 66 25.69 -9.43 -10.71
CA ALA A 66 25.13 -10.16 -11.85
C ALA A 66 23.77 -9.60 -12.35
N TYR A 67 23.24 -8.56 -11.70
CA TYR A 67 21.87 -8.12 -11.87
C TYR A 67 21.83 -6.77 -12.60
N ALA A 68 21.29 -6.79 -13.83
CA ALA A 68 21.17 -5.62 -14.71
C ALA A 68 20.07 -4.65 -14.24
N GLY A 69 20.29 -4.04 -13.08
CA GLY A 69 19.44 -3.04 -12.42
C GLY A 69 20.16 -2.36 -11.27
N ASN A 70 21.37 -1.83 -11.55
CA ASN A 70 22.29 -1.34 -10.52
C ASN A 70 21.63 -0.30 -9.60
N ASP A 71 20.75 0.55 -10.13
CA ASP A 71 20.16 1.67 -9.40
C ASP A 71 19.33 1.26 -8.17
N ILE A 72 18.60 0.14 -8.18
CA ILE A 72 17.81 -0.32 -7.01
C ILE A 72 18.75 -0.71 -5.88
N PHE A 73 19.74 -1.57 -6.16
CA PHE A 73 20.70 -2.01 -5.15
C PHE A 73 21.58 -0.87 -4.67
N GLN A 74 22.04 -0.02 -5.59
CA GLN A 74 22.83 1.16 -5.24
C GLN A 74 22.04 2.09 -4.32
N THR A 75 20.76 2.34 -4.64
CA THR A 75 19.88 3.16 -3.80
C THR A 75 19.66 2.52 -2.42
N ALA A 76 19.41 1.22 -2.36
CA ALA A 76 19.26 0.48 -1.10
C ALA A 76 20.54 0.52 -0.26
N PHE A 77 21.70 0.39 -0.88
CA PHE A 77 23.00 0.45 -0.21
C PHE A 77 23.34 1.86 0.28
N VAL A 78 23.02 2.90 -0.50
CA VAL A 78 23.15 4.29 -0.05
C VAL A 78 22.28 4.52 1.18
N ALA A 79 21.03 4.06 1.17
CA ALA A 79 20.15 4.15 2.34
C ALA A 79 20.72 3.41 3.56
N TYR A 80 21.28 2.21 3.36
CA TYR A 80 22.02 1.48 4.39
C TYR A 80 23.19 2.33 4.93
N LYS A 81 24.09 2.84 4.09
CA LYS A 81 25.25 3.63 4.54
C LYS A 81 24.87 4.85 5.35
N LEU A 82 23.85 5.58 4.89
CA LEU A 82 23.30 6.74 5.59
C LEU A 82 22.68 6.39 6.95
N THR A 83 22.33 5.12 7.19
CA THR A 83 21.69 4.65 8.41
C THR A 83 22.55 3.75 9.28
N THR A 84 23.76 3.35 8.87
CA THR A 84 24.60 2.46 9.68
C THR A 84 25.85 3.10 10.24
N ASP A 85 26.34 4.17 9.62
CA ASP A 85 27.54 4.87 10.10
C ASP A 85 27.31 5.57 11.46
N SER A 86 26.10 5.51 12.03
CA SER A 86 25.77 6.11 13.33
C SER A 86 24.88 5.23 14.23
N PHE A 87 24.68 3.95 13.90
CA PHE A 87 23.65 3.11 14.53
C PHE A 87 24.13 1.67 14.76
N LEU A 88 24.78 1.45 15.91
CA LEU A 88 25.21 0.13 16.38
C LEU A 88 24.41 -0.31 17.62
N GLU A 89 23.10 -0.08 17.58
CA GLU A 89 22.18 -0.42 18.67
C GLU A 89 20.87 -0.98 18.10
N ASP A 90 20.08 -1.62 18.95
CA ASP A 90 18.79 -2.19 18.57
C ASP A 90 17.89 -1.11 17.93
N THR A 91 17.47 -1.38 16.69
CA THR A 91 16.82 -0.39 15.83
C THR A 91 15.59 -0.96 15.13
N THR A 92 14.52 -0.16 15.09
CA THR A 92 13.35 -0.36 14.21
C THR A 92 13.53 0.44 12.94
N PHE A 93 13.49 -0.23 11.79
CA PHE A 93 13.41 0.41 10.48
C PHE A 93 11.99 0.36 9.95
N ASN A 94 11.45 1.51 9.57
CA ASN A 94 10.20 1.62 8.83
C ASN A 94 10.55 2.03 7.39
N LEU A 95 10.40 1.11 6.43
CA LEU A 95 10.71 1.35 5.03
C LEU A 95 9.40 1.59 4.27
N VAL A 96 9.29 2.76 3.64
CA VAL A 96 8.09 3.20 2.94
C VAL A 96 8.47 3.47 1.49
N GLY A 97 7.84 2.79 0.54
CA GLY A 97 8.20 2.93 -0.86
C GLY A 97 7.00 2.88 -1.79
N TRP A 98 7.13 3.56 -2.92
CA TRP A 98 6.18 3.48 -4.03
C TRP A 98 6.89 3.06 -5.33
N SER A 99 6.22 2.28 -6.18
CA SER A 99 6.75 1.85 -7.48
C SER A 99 8.07 1.08 -7.31
N ARG A 100 9.10 1.40 -8.09
CA ARG A 100 10.46 0.85 -7.89
C ARG A 100 11.04 1.17 -6.50
N GLY A 101 10.59 2.24 -5.84
CA GLY A 101 10.96 2.52 -4.44
C GLY A 101 10.41 1.49 -3.45
N ALA A 102 9.26 0.88 -3.71
CA ALA A 102 8.75 -0.24 -2.92
C ALA A 102 9.63 -1.49 -3.10
N ILE A 103 10.13 -1.72 -4.32
CA ILE A 103 11.11 -2.78 -4.59
C ILE A 103 12.43 -2.48 -3.87
N THR A 104 12.86 -1.21 -3.84
CA THR A 104 14.03 -0.80 -3.07
C THR A 104 13.85 -1.09 -1.57
N CYS A 105 12.65 -0.98 -1.01
CA CYS A 105 12.38 -1.34 0.39
C CYS A 105 12.66 -2.82 0.65
N THR A 106 12.21 -3.73 -0.23
CA THR A 106 12.42 -5.18 -0.04
C THR A 106 13.90 -5.54 -0.14
N VAL A 107 14.61 -4.96 -1.13
CA VAL A 107 16.06 -5.15 -1.27
C VAL A 107 16.82 -4.58 -0.06
N CYS A 108 16.46 -3.39 0.39
CA CYS A 108 17.07 -2.75 1.56
C CYS A 108 16.84 -3.58 2.83
N ALA A 109 15.66 -4.17 3.01
CA ALA A 109 15.38 -5.03 4.16
C ALA A 109 16.30 -6.26 4.22
N ASN A 110 16.52 -6.93 3.08
CA ASN A 110 17.45 -8.06 2.98
C ASN A 110 18.90 -7.63 3.30
N ILE A 111 19.34 -6.47 2.81
CA ILE A 111 20.68 -5.92 3.09
C ILE A 111 20.84 -5.60 4.59
N LEU A 112 19.84 -4.93 5.18
CA LEU A 112 19.87 -4.55 6.60
C LEU A 112 19.98 -5.79 7.50
N GLU A 113 19.17 -6.83 7.29
CA GLU A 113 19.27 -8.05 8.11
C GLU A 113 20.65 -8.68 8.01
N LYS A 114 21.18 -8.87 6.79
CA LYS A 114 22.50 -9.49 6.60
C LYS A 114 23.57 -8.74 7.41
N GLU A 115 23.62 -7.42 7.26
CA GLU A 115 24.64 -6.57 7.87
C GLU A 115 24.52 -6.45 9.40
N TYR A 116 23.29 -6.33 9.91
CA TYR A 116 23.07 -6.23 11.35
C TYR A 116 23.24 -7.58 12.06
N LYS A 117 22.90 -8.69 11.37
CA LYS A 117 23.17 -10.04 11.86
C LYS A 117 24.66 -10.31 11.99
N GLU A 118 25.48 -9.89 11.02
CA GLU A 118 26.95 -9.99 11.11
C GLU A 118 27.53 -9.23 12.32
N LYS A 119 26.84 -8.18 12.78
CA LYS A 119 27.22 -7.36 13.94
C LYS A 119 26.59 -7.79 15.26
N ASN A 120 25.80 -8.87 15.27
CA ASN A 120 25.00 -9.32 16.43
C ASN A 120 24.07 -8.23 17.00
N VAL A 121 23.53 -7.36 16.16
CA VAL A 121 22.58 -6.32 16.57
C VAL A 121 21.18 -6.72 16.13
N ASN A 122 20.21 -6.64 17.04
CA ASN A 122 18.84 -7.00 16.72
C ASN A 122 18.12 -5.86 16.01
N ILE A 123 17.47 -6.17 14.89
CA ILE A 123 16.67 -5.18 14.16
C ILE A 123 15.27 -5.70 13.89
N LYS A 124 14.34 -4.75 13.91
CA LYS A 124 12.96 -4.95 13.46
C LYS A 124 12.73 -4.13 12.20
N ILE A 125 12.12 -4.73 11.19
CA ILE A 125 11.79 -4.04 9.94
C ILE A 125 10.27 -4.07 9.73
N ASN A 126 9.70 -2.93 9.36
CA ASN A 126 8.31 -2.82 8.92
C ASN A 126 8.27 -2.21 7.52
N LEU A 127 7.38 -2.70 6.66
CA LEU A 127 7.30 -2.30 5.26
C LEU A 127 5.95 -1.67 4.93
N ILE A 128 5.98 -0.56 4.21
CA ILE A 128 4.83 -0.02 3.47
C ILE A 128 5.19 -0.03 1.99
N LEU A 129 4.48 -0.83 1.21
CA LEU A 129 4.77 -1.09 -0.20
C LEU A 129 3.58 -0.63 -1.03
N ILE A 130 3.74 0.52 -1.70
CA ILE A 130 2.68 1.15 -2.50
C ILE A 130 2.93 0.84 -3.97
N ASP A 131 2.00 0.08 -4.56
CA ASP A 131 2.00 -0.36 -5.95
C ASP A 131 3.40 -0.77 -6.47
N PRO A 132 4.10 -1.69 -5.78
CA PRO A 132 5.41 -2.23 -6.16
C PRO A 132 5.49 -2.63 -7.64
N CYS A 133 6.47 -2.08 -8.36
CA CYS A 133 6.69 -2.36 -9.78
C CYS A 133 8.18 -2.59 -10.05
N ASN A 134 8.54 -3.79 -10.51
CA ASN A 134 9.92 -4.15 -10.83
C ASN A 134 10.41 -3.52 -12.16
N GLY A 135 9.49 -3.11 -13.03
CA GLY A 135 9.84 -2.78 -14.42
C GLY A 135 10.13 -4.03 -15.26
N PRO A 136 10.45 -3.87 -16.55
CA PRO A 136 10.33 -4.94 -17.55
C PRO A 136 11.35 -6.08 -17.50
N LEU A 137 12.30 -6.16 -16.55
CA LEU A 137 13.46 -7.07 -16.67
C LEU A 137 13.88 -7.78 -15.38
N GLU A 138 13.05 -7.75 -14.33
CA GLU A 138 13.60 -7.64 -12.98
C GLU A 138 12.78 -8.46 -11.95
N SER A 139 13.37 -9.48 -11.31
CA SER A 139 12.74 -10.34 -10.28
C SER A 139 13.28 -10.05 -8.86
N TYR A 140 13.35 -8.78 -8.46
CA TYR A 140 13.96 -8.36 -7.18
C TYR A 140 12.99 -8.32 -6.00
N TYR A 141 11.75 -8.72 -6.23
CA TYR A 141 10.70 -8.66 -5.23
C TYR A 141 10.59 -9.94 -4.40
N THR A 142 11.74 -10.55 -4.08
CA THR A 142 11.79 -11.68 -3.16
C THR A 142 12.25 -11.18 -1.80
N LEU A 143 11.33 -11.21 -0.83
CA LEU A 143 11.62 -10.84 0.54
C LEU A 143 12.13 -12.07 1.30
N ASN A 144 13.45 -12.14 1.50
CA ASN A 144 14.14 -13.29 2.08
C ASN A 144 14.68 -12.94 3.46
N THR A 145 13.82 -12.36 4.30
CA THR A 145 14.23 -11.82 5.60
C THR A 145 13.31 -12.22 6.74
N THR A 146 13.90 -12.50 7.90
CA THR A 146 13.16 -12.82 9.13
C THR A 146 12.96 -11.61 10.05
N CYS A 147 13.67 -10.51 9.77
CA CYS A 147 13.58 -9.26 10.51
C CYS A 147 12.34 -8.44 10.16
N VAL A 148 11.71 -8.69 9.00
CA VAL A 148 10.44 -8.05 8.65
C VAL A 148 9.31 -8.63 9.48
N LYS A 149 8.67 -7.78 10.29
CA LYS A 149 7.58 -8.19 11.19
C LYS A 149 6.23 -7.76 10.67
N ASN A 150 6.13 -6.53 10.17
CA ASN A 150 4.86 -5.94 9.77
C ASN A 150 4.93 -5.45 8.32
N VAL A 151 3.90 -5.73 7.55
CA VAL A 151 3.79 -5.32 6.15
C VAL A 151 2.42 -4.73 5.87
N LEU A 152 2.39 -3.55 5.24
CA LEU A 152 1.23 -2.97 4.57
C LEU A 152 1.53 -2.90 3.07
N GLU A 153 0.84 -3.73 2.29
CA GLU A 153 0.94 -3.75 0.83
C GLU A 153 -0.32 -3.12 0.23
N ILE A 154 -0.15 -2.12 -0.63
CA ILE A 154 -1.24 -1.40 -1.27
C ILE A 154 -1.13 -1.61 -2.78
N LEU A 155 -2.15 -2.18 -3.41
CA LEU A 155 -2.16 -2.50 -4.84
C LEU A 155 -3.26 -1.71 -5.56
N MET A 156 -2.90 -1.06 -6.67
CA MET A 156 -3.83 -0.31 -7.51
C MET A 156 -4.58 -1.24 -8.47
N ILE A 157 -5.90 -1.22 -8.54
CA ILE A 157 -6.64 -2.22 -9.34
C ILE A 157 -6.95 -1.77 -10.78
N ASN A 158 -6.75 -0.50 -11.13
CA ASN A 158 -7.14 0.06 -12.43
C ASN A 158 -5.95 0.45 -13.32
N GLU A 159 -4.72 0.11 -12.95
CA GLU A 159 -3.56 0.29 -13.83
C GLU A 159 -3.58 -0.73 -14.98
N THR A 160 -3.30 -0.24 -16.19
CA THR A 160 -3.42 -0.99 -17.45
C THR A 160 -2.19 -0.87 -18.35
N ALA A 161 -1.23 -0.02 -18.03
CA ALA A 161 -0.04 0.15 -18.85
C ALA A 161 0.92 -1.05 -18.70
N LEU A 162 1.28 -1.64 -19.85
CA LEU A 162 2.15 -2.82 -19.97
C LEU A 162 3.52 -2.66 -19.30
N HIS A 163 4.01 -1.42 -19.18
CA HIS A 163 5.30 -1.12 -18.56
C HIS A 163 5.26 -1.08 -17.03
N PHE A 164 4.09 -1.35 -16.40
CA PHE A 164 3.93 -1.40 -14.94
C PHE A 164 3.48 -2.79 -14.45
N PRO A 165 4.29 -3.85 -14.64
CA PRO A 165 4.01 -5.14 -14.03
C PRO A 165 4.09 -4.99 -12.51
N VAL A 166 2.96 -5.20 -11.83
CA VAL A 166 2.96 -5.19 -10.37
C VAL A 166 3.63 -6.44 -9.85
N SER A 167 4.44 -6.27 -8.82
CA SER A 167 5.01 -7.34 -8.01
C SER A 167 4.30 -7.35 -6.66
N TYR A 168 4.04 -8.51 -6.07
CA TYR A 168 3.35 -8.58 -4.78
C TYR A 168 3.90 -9.72 -3.92
N ILE A 169 3.74 -9.63 -2.60
CA ILE A 169 4.35 -10.59 -1.69
C ILE A 169 3.48 -11.84 -1.69
N SER A 170 4.00 -12.93 -2.25
CA SER A 170 3.26 -14.19 -2.37
C SER A 170 3.23 -15.00 -1.07
N ASN A 171 4.31 -14.99 -0.29
CA ASN A 171 4.38 -15.70 0.99
C ASN A 171 4.25 -14.74 2.18
N THR A 172 3.19 -14.90 2.97
CA THR A 172 2.85 -14.02 4.09
C THR A 172 3.01 -14.69 5.46
N SER A 173 3.31 -15.99 5.49
CA SER A 173 3.26 -16.83 6.70
C SER A 173 4.31 -16.47 7.77
N SER A 174 5.38 -15.80 7.38
CA SER A 174 6.49 -15.42 8.27
C SER A 174 6.29 -14.07 8.97
N PHE A 175 5.25 -13.30 8.62
CA PHE A 175 5.02 -11.97 9.20
C PHE A 175 4.15 -12.04 10.45
N VAL A 176 4.47 -11.18 11.43
CA VAL A 176 3.62 -10.97 12.61
C VAL A 176 2.31 -10.31 12.20
N SER A 177 2.36 -9.36 11.28
CA SER A 177 1.18 -8.74 10.69
C SER A 177 1.38 -8.49 9.20
N PHE A 178 0.45 -8.99 8.39
CA PHE A 178 0.39 -8.70 6.97
C PHE A 178 -0.98 -8.13 6.62
N GLN A 179 -1.00 -6.93 6.05
CA GLN A 179 -2.21 -6.30 5.52
C GLN A 179 -2.00 -5.98 4.05
N ARG A 180 -2.87 -6.51 3.20
CA ARG A 180 -3.00 -6.11 1.80
C ARG A 180 -4.28 -5.32 1.63
N GLU A 181 -4.19 -4.18 0.95
CA GLU A 181 -5.34 -3.38 0.53
C GLU A 181 -5.31 -3.20 -0.98
N PHE A 182 -6.46 -3.48 -1.60
CA PHE A 182 -6.69 -3.18 -3.01
C PHE A 182 -7.44 -1.87 -3.10
N LEU A 183 -6.86 -0.91 -3.79
CA LEU A 183 -7.44 0.42 -3.92
C LEU A 183 -7.71 0.75 -5.38
N PRO A 184 -8.85 1.41 -5.67
CA PRO A 184 -9.10 2.04 -6.95
C PRO A 184 -7.98 2.96 -7.38
N GLY A 185 -7.66 2.94 -8.67
CA GLY A 185 -6.69 3.84 -9.25
C GLY A 185 -5.70 3.20 -10.21
N VAL A 186 -4.96 4.06 -10.89
CA VAL A 186 -3.78 3.74 -11.69
C VAL A 186 -2.50 3.96 -10.87
N HIS A 187 -1.35 3.49 -11.34
CA HIS A 187 -0.07 3.51 -10.64
C HIS A 187 0.29 4.88 -10.05
N GLY A 188 0.18 5.94 -10.84
CA GLY A 188 0.48 7.31 -10.41
C GLY A 188 -0.55 7.89 -9.43
N SER A 189 -1.80 7.42 -9.47
CA SER A 189 -2.83 7.90 -8.55
C SER A 189 -2.64 7.43 -7.10
N ALA A 190 -1.80 6.41 -6.89
CA ALA A 190 -1.41 5.96 -5.57
C ALA A 190 -0.66 7.03 -4.76
N VAL A 191 -0.06 8.01 -5.43
CA VAL A 191 0.78 9.00 -4.75
C VAL A 191 0.53 10.43 -5.17
N ASP A 192 -0.16 10.69 -6.28
CA ASP A 192 -0.41 12.06 -6.73
C ASP A 192 -1.77 12.58 -6.25
N ARG A 193 -1.74 13.53 -5.30
CA ARG A 193 -2.92 14.23 -4.80
C ARG A 193 -3.70 14.98 -5.89
N LYS A 194 -3.02 15.44 -6.95
CA LYS A 194 -3.63 16.22 -8.03
C LYS A 194 -4.21 15.34 -9.15
N ASN A 195 -4.19 14.02 -9.00
CA ASN A 195 -4.78 13.13 -9.98
C ASN A 195 -6.28 13.44 -10.13
N LYS A 196 -6.70 13.87 -11.32
CA LYS A 196 -8.08 14.31 -11.57
C LYS A 196 -9.11 13.18 -11.46
N GLN A 197 -8.69 11.95 -11.75
CA GLN A 197 -9.60 10.79 -11.86
C GLN A 197 -9.69 10.02 -10.54
N TYR A 198 -8.63 9.99 -9.74
CA TYR A 198 -8.55 9.13 -8.55
C TYR A 198 -7.98 9.86 -7.32
N GLY A 199 -7.77 11.18 -7.38
CA GLY A 199 -7.21 11.95 -6.27
C GLY A 199 -8.05 11.89 -4.99
N PHE A 200 -9.32 11.50 -5.07
CA PHE A 200 -10.17 11.24 -3.90
C PHE A 200 -9.74 10.00 -3.07
N MET A 201 -8.89 9.12 -3.63
CA MET A 201 -8.29 8.00 -2.90
C MET A 201 -7.08 8.43 -2.07
N PHE A 202 -6.45 9.56 -2.40
CA PHE A 202 -5.25 10.03 -1.73
C PHE A 202 -5.38 10.13 -0.19
N PRO A 203 -6.49 10.66 0.38
CA PRO A 203 -6.67 10.67 1.83
C PRO A 203 -6.72 9.27 2.47
N ILE A 204 -7.32 8.29 1.78
CA ILE A 204 -7.39 6.90 2.26
C ILE A 204 -6.00 6.28 2.33
N LEU A 205 -5.17 6.49 1.29
CA LEU A 205 -3.79 5.99 1.30
C LEU A 205 -2.96 6.66 2.41
N GLY A 206 -3.08 7.98 2.56
CA GLY A 206 -2.44 8.71 3.65
C GLY A 206 -2.87 8.19 5.02
N HIS A 207 -4.15 7.88 5.20
CA HIS A 207 -4.68 7.30 6.43
C HIS A 207 -4.09 5.93 6.74
N LEU A 208 -4.11 5.01 5.77
CA LEU A 208 -3.56 3.65 5.94
C LEU A 208 -2.07 3.70 6.33
N CYS A 209 -1.28 4.51 5.63
CA CYS A 209 0.14 4.66 5.91
C CYS A 209 0.38 5.28 7.30
N THR A 210 -0.36 6.34 7.63
CA THR A 210 -0.27 7.03 8.94
C THR A 210 -0.60 6.08 10.08
N LYS A 211 -1.70 5.32 9.97
CA LYS A 211 -2.11 4.34 10.97
C LYS A 211 -1.05 3.25 11.16
N PHE A 212 -0.48 2.75 10.07
CA PHE A 212 0.59 1.76 10.12
C PHE A 212 1.86 2.31 10.77
N LEU A 213 2.30 3.51 10.40
CA LEU A 213 3.50 4.15 10.96
C LEU A 213 3.34 4.45 12.45
N ASN A 214 2.20 5.02 12.86
CA ASN A 214 1.87 5.27 14.27
C ASN A 214 1.86 3.97 15.09
N GLY A 215 1.27 2.89 14.55
CA GLY A 215 1.28 1.57 15.19
C GLY A 215 2.67 0.93 15.29
N ASN A 216 3.67 1.45 14.56
CA ASN A 216 5.04 0.96 14.52
C ASN A 216 6.06 1.96 15.08
N GLY A 217 5.61 2.84 15.99
CA GLY A 217 6.49 3.70 16.78
C GLY A 217 6.95 4.97 16.05
N VAL A 218 6.29 5.35 14.97
CA VAL A 218 6.57 6.59 14.23
C VAL A 218 5.43 7.55 14.42
N GLN A 219 5.68 8.74 14.97
CA GLN A 219 4.63 9.76 15.09
C GLN A 219 4.52 10.56 13.78
N ILE A 220 3.37 10.45 13.12
CA ILE A 220 3.03 11.22 11.92
C ILE A 220 2.05 12.32 12.27
N ALA A 221 2.38 13.58 11.92
CA ALA A 221 1.52 14.75 12.12
C ALA A 221 0.44 14.89 11.03
N ILE A 222 -0.24 13.79 10.70
CA ILE A 222 -1.40 13.76 9.80
C ILE A 222 -2.57 13.24 10.60
N SER A 223 -3.66 14.01 10.65
CA SER A 223 -4.85 13.62 11.38
C SER A 223 -5.42 12.30 10.86
N PRO A 224 -5.94 11.42 11.75
CA PRO A 224 -6.74 10.27 11.33
C PRO A 224 -7.87 10.72 10.39
N LEU A 225 -8.21 9.87 9.44
CA LEU A 225 -9.29 10.11 8.51
C LEU A 225 -10.58 9.67 9.18
N ASP A 226 -11.61 10.51 9.10
CA ASP A 226 -12.95 10.17 9.56
C ASP A 226 -13.51 9.04 8.68
N ASP A 227 -14.17 8.05 9.29
CA ASP A 227 -14.86 6.97 8.60
C ASP A 227 -15.86 7.52 7.58
N LYS A 228 -16.45 8.69 7.83
CA LYS A 228 -17.36 9.38 6.89
C LYS A 228 -16.63 9.70 5.58
N ILE A 229 -15.40 10.21 5.66
CA ILE A 229 -14.61 10.56 4.49
C ILE A 229 -14.19 9.29 3.73
N VAL A 230 -13.88 8.19 4.45
CA VAL A 230 -13.61 6.89 3.83
C VAL A 230 -14.82 6.44 2.99
N ILE A 231 -16.02 6.45 3.57
CA ILE A 231 -17.26 6.07 2.88
C ILE A 231 -17.53 6.98 1.67
N GLU A 232 -17.38 8.29 1.84
CA GLU A 232 -17.56 9.26 0.75
C GLU A 232 -16.62 9.00 -0.43
N SER A 233 -15.34 8.77 -0.16
CA SER A 233 -14.33 8.50 -1.20
C SER A 233 -14.62 7.21 -1.97
N PHE A 234 -14.98 6.11 -1.29
CA PHE A 234 -15.35 4.88 -1.98
C PHE A 234 -16.69 4.97 -2.70
N SER A 235 -17.66 5.74 -2.18
CA SER A 235 -18.93 5.97 -2.86
C SER A 235 -18.73 6.74 -4.16
N LYS A 236 -17.86 7.76 -4.16
CA LYS A 236 -17.45 8.47 -5.39
C LYS A 236 -16.87 7.52 -6.42
N TYR A 237 -15.97 6.62 -6.01
CA TYR A 237 -15.46 5.59 -6.91
C TYR A 237 -16.56 4.70 -7.49
N ILE A 238 -17.50 4.21 -6.67
CA ILE A 238 -18.59 3.34 -7.15
C ILE A 238 -19.45 4.03 -8.21
N VAL A 239 -19.72 5.33 -8.05
CA VAL A 239 -20.47 6.12 -9.05
C VAL A 239 -19.64 6.33 -10.31
N GLU A 240 -18.35 6.62 -10.16
CA GLU A 240 -17.48 6.96 -11.29
C GLU A 240 -16.95 5.73 -12.05
N ARG A 241 -16.90 4.53 -11.44
CA ARG A 241 -16.34 3.32 -12.07
C ARG A 241 -17.01 2.97 -13.40
N PHE A 242 -18.27 3.34 -13.58
CA PHE A 242 -18.99 3.14 -14.84
C PHE A 242 -18.55 4.11 -15.94
N LYS A 243 -18.05 5.30 -15.58
CA LYS A 243 -17.49 6.31 -16.49
C LYS A 243 -16.02 6.07 -16.81
N ILE A 244 -15.31 5.35 -15.94
CA ILE A 244 -13.86 5.13 -16.01
C ILE A 244 -13.41 4.18 -17.14
N GLY A 245 -14.35 3.55 -17.87
CA GLY A 245 -14.05 2.78 -19.08
C GLY A 245 -13.57 1.34 -18.80
N LYS A 246 -14.07 0.39 -19.59
CA LYS A 246 -14.04 -1.06 -19.33
C LYS A 246 -12.82 -1.83 -19.84
N LYS A 247 -11.73 -1.20 -20.29
CA LYS A 247 -10.62 -1.97 -20.89
C LYS A 247 -9.43 -2.08 -19.94
N LEU A 248 -9.49 -3.07 -19.05
CA LEU A 248 -8.30 -3.59 -18.37
C LEU A 248 -7.38 -4.21 -19.44
N VAL A 249 -6.27 -3.55 -19.75
CA VAL A 249 -5.26 -4.09 -20.66
C VAL A 249 -4.40 -5.10 -19.89
N CYS A 250 -4.70 -6.37 -20.17
CA CYS A 250 -4.00 -7.65 -19.97
C CYS A 250 -3.02 -7.97 -18.81
N ASP A 251 -2.31 -7.06 -18.13
CA ASP A 251 -1.19 -7.48 -17.22
C ASP A 251 -1.46 -7.42 -15.71
N ARG A 252 -2.63 -6.93 -15.28
CA ARG A 252 -3.06 -7.03 -13.87
C ARG A 252 -4.09 -8.11 -13.61
N LYS A 253 -4.25 -9.08 -14.52
CA LYS A 253 -5.18 -10.21 -14.33
C LYS A 253 -4.95 -10.93 -13.01
N GLU A 254 -3.70 -11.12 -12.62
CA GLU A 254 -3.35 -11.76 -11.35
C GLU A 254 -3.79 -10.93 -10.15
N ILE A 255 -3.55 -9.62 -10.16
CA ILE A 255 -4.00 -8.71 -9.09
C ILE A 255 -5.53 -8.64 -9.02
N VAL A 256 -6.20 -8.58 -10.16
CA VAL A 256 -7.67 -8.63 -10.22
C VAL A 256 -8.19 -9.97 -9.71
N ASN A 257 -7.51 -11.07 -10.03
CA ASN A 257 -7.86 -12.39 -9.51
C ASN A 257 -7.65 -12.47 -7.99
N LEU A 258 -6.53 -11.97 -7.47
CA LEU A 258 -6.26 -11.88 -6.03
C LEU A 258 -7.31 -11.01 -5.33
N TYR A 259 -7.62 -9.84 -5.88
CA TYR A 259 -8.70 -8.98 -5.42
C TYR A 259 -10.03 -9.72 -5.39
N ASN A 260 -10.37 -10.41 -6.49
CA ASN A 260 -11.59 -11.20 -6.60
C ASN A 260 -11.64 -12.31 -5.56
N ILE A 261 -10.56 -13.08 -5.37
CA ILE A 261 -10.49 -14.15 -4.37
C ILE A 261 -10.65 -13.57 -2.97
N GLU A 262 -9.86 -12.56 -2.61
CA GLU A 262 -9.84 -11.99 -1.26
C GLU A 262 -11.19 -11.37 -0.86
N MET A 263 -11.92 -10.79 -1.82
CA MET A 263 -13.20 -10.16 -1.56
C MET A 263 -14.41 -11.09 -1.79
N ASN A 264 -14.34 -12.04 -2.74
CA ASN A 264 -15.39 -13.04 -2.96
C ASN A 264 -15.48 -14.02 -1.80
N ASN A 265 -14.34 -14.44 -1.24
CA ASN A 265 -14.29 -15.27 -0.02
C ASN A 265 -15.02 -14.63 1.16
N ARG A 266 -15.27 -13.33 1.09
CA ARG A 266 -15.94 -12.57 2.13
C ARG A 266 -17.37 -12.18 1.78
N GLY A 267 -17.81 -12.39 0.53
CA GLY A 267 -19.18 -12.11 0.08
C GLY A 267 -19.57 -10.64 0.16
N TYR A 268 -18.62 -9.72 0.03
CA TYR A 268 -18.80 -8.27 0.22
C TYR A 268 -18.69 -7.43 -1.07
N MET A 269 -18.30 -8.06 -2.19
CA MET A 269 -17.95 -7.39 -3.44
C MET A 269 -19.04 -6.49 -4.02
N ASP A 270 -20.30 -6.85 -3.79
CA ASP A 270 -21.42 -6.10 -4.39
C ASP A 270 -21.60 -4.72 -3.73
N TYR A 271 -21.07 -4.54 -2.52
CA TYR A 271 -21.33 -3.36 -1.69
C TYR A 271 -20.06 -2.60 -1.31
N PHE A 272 -18.92 -3.29 -1.19
CA PHE A 272 -17.67 -2.71 -0.71
C PHE A 272 -16.54 -2.93 -1.70
N VAL A 273 -15.67 -1.91 -1.78
CA VAL A 273 -14.55 -1.84 -2.73
C VAL A 273 -13.26 -2.38 -2.11
N SER A 274 -13.15 -2.33 -0.78
CA SER A 274 -11.96 -2.74 -0.04
C SER A 274 -12.33 -3.11 1.40
N LYS A 275 -11.36 -3.65 2.15
CA LYS A 275 -11.55 -3.98 3.57
C LYS A 275 -11.76 -2.73 4.41
N ILE A 276 -10.98 -1.67 4.16
CA ILE A 276 -11.14 -0.39 4.86
C ILE A 276 -12.52 0.25 4.60
N HIS A 277 -13.09 0.09 3.40
CA HIS A 277 -14.46 0.53 3.12
C HIS A 277 -15.48 -0.17 4.04
N LEU A 278 -15.38 -1.49 4.17
CA LEU A 278 -16.26 -2.28 5.05
C LEU A 278 -16.09 -1.89 6.53
N ILE A 279 -14.85 -1.70 7.00
CA ILE A 279 -14.58 -1.32 8.39
C ILE A 279 -15.23 0.03 8.71
N ALA A 280 -15.04 1.04 7.85
CA ALA A 280 -15.64 2.36 8.04
C ALA A 280 -17.17 2.29 8.06
N PHE A 281 -17.77 1.47 7.19
CA PHE A 281 -19.22 1.25 7.18
C PHE A 281 -19.71 0.60 8.47
N ASN A 282 -19.01 -0.42 8.97
CA ASN A 282 -19.39 -1.10 10.21
C ASN A 282 -19.30 -0.18 11.43
N ASN A 283 -18.33 0.73 11.45
CA ASN A 283 -18.18 1.71 12.52
C ASN A 283 -19.30 2.76 12.49
N LEU A 284 -19.65 3.29 11.31
CA LEU A 284 -20.68 4.32 11.16
C LEU A 284 -22.10 3.78 11.24
N CYS A 285 -22.34 2.58 10.73
CA CYS A 285 -23.65 1.98 10.56
C CYS A 285 -23.72 0.58 11.22
N PRO A 286 -23.38 0.43 12.51
CA PRO A 286 -23.21 -0.88 13.14
C PRO A 286 -24.50 -1.71 13.15
N ASN A 287 -25.65 -1.08 13.32
CA ASN A 287 -26.95 -1.77 13.32
C ASN A 287 -27.32 -2.28 11.92
N ILE A 288 -27.08 -1.49 10.88
CA ILE A 288 -27.34 -1.88 9.49
C ILE A 288 -26.39 -3.00 9.07
N SER A 289 -25.11 -2.87 9.40
CA SER A 289 -24.09 -3.90 9.17
C SER A 289 -24.49 -5.24 9.80
N LYS A 290 -24.91 -5.23 11.08
CA LYS A 290 -25.40 -6.44 11.76
C LYS A 290 -26.51 -7.10 10.97
N VAL A 291 -27.53 -6.34 10.55
CA VAL A 291 -28.66 -6.90 9.77
C VAL A 291 -28.19 -7.46 8.43
N ILE A 292 -27.40 -6.71 7.65
CA ILE A 292 -26.94 -7.16 6.32
C ILE A 292 -26.11 -8.46 6.42
N PHE A 293 -25.28 -8.59 7.45
CA PHE A 293 -24.31 -9.69 7.55
C PHE A 293 -24.71 -10.84 8.48
N SER A 294 -25.68 -10.65 9.37
CA SER A 294 -26.21 -11.75 10.21
C SER A 294 -26.91 -12.82 9.38
N PHE A 295 -27.49 -12.46 8.23
CA PHE A 295 -28.15 -13.41 7.32
C PHE A 295 -27.19 -14.38 6.61
N LYS A 296 -25.86 -14.13 6.60
CA LYS A 296 -24.89 -15.03 5.96
C LYS A 296 -24.27 -16.07 6.89
N ILE A 297 -24.35 -15.90 8.20
CA ILE A 297 -23.66 -16.77 9.19
C ILE A 297 -24.58 -17.89 9.71
N GLY A 298 -25.90 -17.77 9.53
CA GLY A 298 -26.86 -18.81 9.87
C GLY A 298 -26.99 -19.87 8.79
N GLY A 299 -26.07 -20.84 8.75
CA GLY A 299 -26.15 -22.03 7.90
C GLY A 299 -27.26 -23.00 8.27
N ASN A 300 -28.50 -22.54 8.42
CA ASN A 300 -29.65 -23.44 8.53
C ASN A 300 -30.32 -23.55 7.16
N LYS A 301 -30.12 -24.70 6.51
CA LYS A 301 -30.79 -25.12 5.26
C LYS A 301 -32.26 -25.49 5.50
N ASN A 302 -32.97 -24.75 6.36
CA ASN A 302 -34.40 -24.89 6.50
C ASN A 302 -35.07 -23.71 5.78
N ASN A 303 -35.94 -24.08 4.86
CA ASN A 303 -36.49 -23.31 3.76
C ASN A 303 -37.43 -22.14 4.15
N ASP A 304 -37.32 -21.56 5.35
CA ASP A 304 -38.34 -20.59 5.82
C ASP A 304 -37.89 -19.13 5.74
N CYS A 305 -36.74 -18.84 5.13
CA CYS A 305 -36.32 -17.47 4.78
C CYS A 305 -35.73 -17.34 3.37
N VAL A 306 -35.85 -18.38 2.52
CA VAL A 306 -35.24 -18.41 1.18
C VAL A 306 -36.08 -17.66 0.13
N ASP A 307 -37.33 -17.29 0.43
CA ASP A 307 -38.19 -16.55 -0.52
C ASP A 307 -38.32 -15.05 -0.24
N ILE A 308 -37.79 -14.54 0.87
CA ILE A 308 -37.77 -13.10 1.10
C ILE A 308 -36.48 -12.59 0.49
N VAL A 309 -36.65 -12.10 -0.74
CA VAL A 309 -35.73 -11.27 -1.49
C VAL A 309 -34.93 -12.04 -2.55
N GLN A 310 -35.61 -12.36 -3.66
CA GLN A 310 -35.02 -12.50 -5.00
C GLN A 310 -33.78 -11.60 -5.12
N LYS A 311 -32.65 -12.14 -5.60
CA LYS A 311 -31.35 -11.45 -5.73
C LYS A 311 -31.44 -9.96 -6.09
N ASP A 312 -32.36 -9.58 -6.97
CA ASP A 312 -32.61 -8.20 -7.39
C ASP A 312 -33.17 -7.29 -6.28
N LYS A 313 -34.09 -7.78 -5.44
CA LYS A 313 -34.65 -7.01 -4.33
C LYS A 313 -33.65 -6.82 -3.18
N CYS A 314 -32.65 -7.69 -3.04
CA CYS A 314 -31.66 -7.64 -1.94
C CYS A 314 -30.56 -6.67 -2.32
N HIS A 315 -30.23 -6.68 -3.61
CA HIS A 315 -29.42 -5.65 -4.24
C HIS A 315 -30.10 -4.28 -4.21
N LEU A 316 -31.40 -4.19 -4.54
CA LEU A 316 -32.20 -2.96 -4.43
C LEU A 316 -32.37 -2.49 -2.98
N TRP A 317 -32.53 -3.40 -2.02
CA TRP A 317 -32.63 -3.07 -0.60
C TRP A 317 -31.29 -2.62 -0.03
N GLY A 318 -30.18 -3.28 -0.39
CA GLY A 318 -28.82 -2.86 -0.04
C GLY A 318 -28.43 -1.52 -0.68
N ILE A 319 -28.76 -1.30 -1.95
CA ILE A 319 -28.59 -0.01 -2.63
C ILE A 319 -29.49 1.05 -1.99
N THR A 320 -30.75 0.76 -1.69
CA THR A 320 -31.68 1.68 -1.04
C THR A 320 -31.21 2.03 0.37
N ASN A 321 -30.68 1.08 1.13
CA ASN A 321 -30.16 1.33 2.47
C ASN A 321 -28.81 2.02 2.46
N LEU A 322 -27.95 1.72 1.49
CA LEU A 322 -26.72 2.48 1.26
C LEU A 322 -27.08 3.91 0.88
N LYS A 323 -28.02 4.12 -0.05
CA LYS A 323 -28.57 5.45 -0.38
C LYS A 323 -29.17 6.12 0.85
N ASN A 324 -29.99 5.44 1.64
CA ASN A 324 -30.58 6.03 2.84
C ASN A 324 -29.52 6.37 3.90
N SER A 325 -28.49 5.51 4.07
CA SER A 325 -27.38 5.77 4.98
C SER A 325 -26.55 6.97 4.53
N LEU A 326 -26.25 7.05 3.22
CA LEU A 326 -25.58 8.19 2.59
C LEU A 326 -26.41 9.47 2.73
N LYS A 327 -27.74 9.40 2.56
CA LYS A 327 -28.67 10.52 2.76
C LYS A 327 -28.70 10.95 4.23
N CYS A 328 -28.65 10.01 5.18
CA CYS A 328 -28.62 10.30 6.62
C CYS A 328 -27.33 11.01 7.06
N ILE A 329 -26.21 10.83 6.35
CA ILE A 329 -24.96 11.56 6.59
C ILE A 329 -24.78 12.80 5.69
N GLY A 330 -25.84 13.21 5.00
CA GLY A 330 -25.90 14.45 4.20
C GLY A 330 -25.29 14.34 2.81
N ILE A 331 -25.09 13.14 2.27
CA ILE A 331 -24.56 12.92 0.93
C ILE A 331 -25.73 12.83 -0.05
N PRO A 332 -25.80 13.70 -1.08
CA PRO A 332 -26.86 13.65 -2.09
C PRO A 332 -26.82 12.35 -2.88
N THR A 333 -27.91 11.59 -2.87
CA THR A 333 -27.99 10.26 -3.49
C THR A 333 -28.63 10.22 -4.87
N GLU A 334 -28.97 11.38 -5.43
CA GLU A 334 -29.73 11.51 -6.68
C GLU A 334 -28.96 11.02 -7.93
N LYS A 335 -27.68 10.64 -7.78
CA LYS A 335 -26.80 10.14 -8.85
C LYS A 335 -26.19 8.75 -8.59
N ILE A 336 -26.58 8.09 -7.50
CA ILE A 336 -26.32 6.67 -7.18
C ILE A 336 -27.59 5.92 -7.56
#